data_AF-A0A931FTZ2-F1
#
_entry.id   AF-A0A931FTZ2-F1
#
_cell.length_a   1.000
_cell.length_b   1.000
_cell.length_c   1.000
_cell.angle_alpha   90.00
_cell.angle_beta   90.00
_cell.angle_gamma   90.00
#
_symmetry.space_group_name_H-M   'P 1'
#
loop_
_entity.id
_entity.type
_entity.pdbx_description
1 polymer ?
#
loop_
_entity_poly.entity_id
_entity_poly.type
_entity_poly.pdbx_seq_one_letter_code
_entity_poly.pdbx_strand_id
1 'polypeptide(L)'
;MEYSDVDRAADLSCYRGPPAEIEPKGPMGQDPAWHALWDWFEKSTEDPHGSMLVYIARRWNEDISTVYMNTDSWMKTKLRQVERESADADADDHNAGSNFN
;
A
#
# COMPACT_ATOMS: atom_id res chain seq x y z
N MET A 1 -17.16 -7.92 22.86
CA MET A 1 -16.07 -6.99 22.49
C MET A 1 -16.54 -6.30 21.24
N GLU A 2 -16.77 -4.99 21.28
CA GLU A 2 -16.91 -4.24 20.03
C GLU A 2 -15.53 -4.23 19.38
N TYR A 3 -15.44 -4.84 18.19
CA TYR A 3 -14.25 -4.72 17.37
C TYR A 3 -14.18 -3.28 16.87
N SER A 4 -13.04 -2.62 17.06
CA SER A 4 -12.84 -1.33 16.42
C SER A 4 -12.87 -1.51 14.90
N ASP A 5 -13.32 -0.51 14.15
CA ASP A 5 -13.30 -0.58 12.68
C ASP A 5 -11.89 -0.83 12.13
N VAL A 6 -10.86 -0.38 12.85
CA VAL A 6 -9.45 -0.63 12.55
C VAL A 6 -9.10 -2.12 12.70
N ASP A 7 -9.60 -2.79 13.74
CA ASP A 7 -9.32 -4.23 13.94
C ASP A 7 -10.06 -5.09 12.92
N ARG A 8 -11.29 -4.72 12.57
CA ARG A 8 -12.02 -5.38 11.49
C ARG A 8 -11.31 -5.20 10.14
N ALA A 9 -10.80 -4.00 9.85
CA ALA A 9 -10.02 -3.75 8.65
C ALA A 9 -8.70 -4.53 8.65
N ALA A 10 -8.04 -4.62 9.81
CA ALA A 10 -6.81 -5.39 9.96
C ALA A 10 -7.02 -6.88 9.67
N ASP A 11 -8.13 -7.46 10.14
CA ASP A 11 -8.48 -8.85 9.88
C ASP A 11 -8.78 -9.07 8.38
N LEU A 12 -9.51 -8.16 7.75
CA LEU A 12 -9.86 -8.25 6.32
C LEU A 12 -8.66 -8.09 5.39
N SER A 13 -7.67 -7.27 5.76
CA SER A 13 -6.48 -7.04 4.93
C SER A 13 -5.32 -8.00 5.23
N CYS A 14 -5.54 -8.99 6.11
CA CYS A 14 -4.48 -9.85 6.64
C CYS A 14 -3.29 -9.04 7.20
N TYR A 15 -3.59 -7.91 7.84
CA TYR A 15 -2.60 -6.92 8.26
C TYR A 15 -1.52 -7.52 9.16
N ARG A 16 -0.27 -7.18 8.85
CA ARG A 16 0.88 -7.44 9.71
C ARG A 16 1.62 -6.14 9.98
N GLY A 17 2.06 -5.95 11.22
CA GLY A 17 2.87 -4.79 11.58
C GLY A 17 4.20 -4.80 10.80
N PRO A 18 4.59 -3.69 10.16
CA PRO A 18 5.86 -3.60 9.45
C PRO A 18 7.05 -3.64 10.41
N PRO A 19 8.26 -4.04 9.94
CA PRO A 19 9.47 -3.92 10.74
C PRO A 19 9.80 -2.45 11.03
N ALA A 20 10.39 -2.19 12.21
CA ALA A 20 10.71 -0.82 12.65
C ALA A 20 11.71 -0.10 11.73
N GLU A 21 12.50 -0.84 10.95
CA GLU A 21 13.50 -0.28 10.03
C GLU A 21 12.88 0.51 8.87
N ILE A 22 11.64 0.18 8.48
CA ILE A 22 10.92 0.85 7.40
C ILE A 22 9.86 1.84 7.93
N GLU A 23 9.92 2.17 9.22
CA GLU A 23 9.01 3.11 9.84
C GLU A 23 9.24 4.54 9.28
N PRO A 24 8.23 5.16 8.65
CA PRO A 24 8.38 6.51 8.14
C PRO A 24 8.48 7.53 9.29
N LYS A 25 9.42 8.45 9.20
CA LYS A 25 9.68 9.50 10.21
C LYS A 25 9.17 10.88 9.79
N GLY A 26 8.91 11.08 8.50
CA GLY A 26 8.45 12.34 7.93
C GLY A 26 7.07 12.24 7.26
N PRO A 27 6.61 13.34 6.62
CA PRO A 27 5.31 13.39 5.97
C PRO A 27 5.24 12.55 4.67
N MET A 28 4.04 12.01 4.38
CA MET A 28 3.71 11.30 3.14
C MET A 28 3.96 12.20 1.93
N GLY A 29 4.99 11.90 1.14
CA GLY A 29 5.39 12.69 -0.03
C GLY A 29 6.75 13.36 0.08
N GLN A 30 7.34 13.39 1.28
CA GLN A 30 8.74 13.82 1.45
C GLN A 30 9.62 12.66 1.94
N ASP A 31 9.07 11.78 2.77
CA ASP A 31 9.81 10.67 3.32
C ASP A 31 9.72 9.41 2.42
N PRO A 32 10.84 8.93 1.86
CA PRO A 32 10.87 7.75 1.01
C PRO A 32 10.50 6.45 1.76
N ALA A 33 10.56 6.44 3.10
CA ALA A 33 10.14 5.28 3.89
C ALA A 33 8.66 4.94 3.70
N TRP A 34 7.81 5.91 3.31
CA TRP A 34 6.42 5.62 2.95
C TRP A 34 6.31 4.72 1.71
N HIS A 35 7.25 4.82 0.77
CA HIS A 35 7.31 3.93 -0.39
C HIS A 35 7.83 2.55 0.01
N ALA A 36 8.92 2.49 0.79
CA ALA A 36 9.44 1.22 1.29
C ALA A 36 8.41 0.45 2.12
N LEU A 37 7.59 1.16 2.89
CA LEU A 37 6.48 0.60 3.65
C LEU A 37 5.39 0.03 2.73
N TRP A 38 5.02 0.76 1.68
CA TRP A 38 4.08 0.27 0.68
C TRP A 38 4.58 -1.00 0.01
N ASP A 39 5.84 -1.00 -0.47
CA ASP A 39 6.45 -2.16 -1.14
C ASP A 39 6.53 -3.38 -0.22
N TRP A 40 6.66 -3.16 1.09
CA TRP A 40 6.61 -4.23 2.07
C TRP A 40 5.19 -4.79 2.21
N PHE A 41 4.16 -3.94 2.29
CA PHE A 41 2.78 -4.40 2.36
C PHE A 41 2.36 -5.16 1.10
N GLU A 42 2.79 -4.71 -0.08
CA GLU A 42 2.52 -5.39 -1.36
C GLU A 42 3.03 -6.84 -1.37
N LYS A 43 4.17 -7.08 -0.70
CA LYS A 43 4.79 -8.41 -0.63
C LYS A 43 4.30 -9.26 0.54
N SER A 44 3.72 -8.64 1.57
CA SER A 44 3.45 -9.29 2.86
C SER A 44 1.97 -9.41 3.22
N THR A 45 1.08 -8.73 2.47
CA THR A 45 -0.37 -8.68 2.74
C THR A 45 -1.16 -8.88 1.44
N GLU A 46 -2.38 -9.38 1.56
CA GLU A 46 -3.28 -9.60 0.41
C GLU A 46 -3.92 -8.29 -0.07
N ASP A 47 -4.13 -7.35 0.85
CA ASP A 47 -4.62 -6.01 0.56
C ASP A 47 -3.62 -4.97 1.10
N PRO A 48 -2.63 -4.55 0.28
CA PRO A 48 -1.65 -3.55 0.68
C PRO A 48 -2.29 -2.20 0.96
N HIS A 49 -3.39 -1.88 0.26
CA HIS A 49 -4.10 -0.62 0.45
C HIS A 49 -4.81 -0.59 1.82
N GLY A 50 -5.60 -1.62 2.13
CA GLY A 50 -6.22 -1.77 3.45
C GLY A 50 -5.19 -1.84 4.57
N SER A 51 -4.09 -2.55 4.36
CA SER A 51 -3.01 -2.67 5.35
C SER A 51 -2.30 -1.35 5.61
N MET A 52 -2.12 -0.52 4.58
CA MET A 52 -1.56 0.82 4.71
C MET A 52 -2.52 1.75 5.48
N LEU A 53 -3.83 1.69 5.22
CA LEU A 53 -4.83 2.46 5.97
C LEU A 53 -4.86 2.06 7.45
N VAL A 54 -4.81 0.76 7.75
CA VAL A 54 -4.73 0.23 9.11
C VAL A 54 -3.47 0.73 9.83
N TYR A 55 -2.32 0.71 9.15
CA TYR A 55 -1.08 1.21 9.72
C TYR A 55 -1.19 2.69 10.13
N ILE A 56 -1.69 3.54 9.23
CA ILE A 56 -1.81 4.98 9.47
C ILE A 56 -2.84 5.26 10.56
N ALA A 57 -3.98 4.57 10.53
CA ALA A 57 -5.01 4.67 11.56
C ALA A 57 -4.47 4.34 12.95
N ARG A 58 -3.70 3.24 13.07
CA ARG A 58 -3.03 2.87 14.33
C ARG A 58 -1.97 3.89 14.74
N ARG A 59 -1.21 4.44 13.78
CA ARG A 59 -0.15 5.41 14.04
C ARG A 59 -0.67 6.76 14.51
N TRP A 60 -1.74 7.25 13.90
CA TRP A 60 -2.34 8.55 14.21
C TRP A 60 -3.46 8.47 15.25
N ASN A 61 -3.83 7.25 15.65
CA ASN A 61 -4.95 6.99 16.55
C ASN A 61 -6.26 7.60 16.02
N GLU A 62 -6.49 7.41 14.72
CA GLU A 62 -7.67 7.87 13.99
C GLU A 62 -8.46 6.68 13.44
N ASP A 63 -9.72 6.90 13.07
CA ASP A 63 -10.52 5.89 12.39
C ASP A 63 -10.13 5.77 10.90
N ILE A 64 -10.45 4.61 10.31
CA ILE A 64 -10.12 4.31 8.90
C ILE A 64 -10.74 5.32 7.94
N SER A 65 -11.94 5.85 8.22
CA SER A 65 -12.62 6.79 7.32
C SER A 65 -11.91 8.14 7.29
N THR A 66 -11.51 8.65 8.45
CA THR A 66 -10.72 9.87 8.58
C THR A 66 -9.38 9.74 7.87
N VAL A 67 -8.67 8.63 8.10
CA VAL A 67 -7.40 8.34 7.41
C VAL A 67 -7.58 8.25 5.90
N TYR A 68 -8.62 7.54 5.45
CA TYR A 68 -8.92 7.42 4.02
C TYR A 68 -9.13 8.81 3.40
N MET A 69 -9.95 9.67 4.01
CA MET A 69 -10.17 11.03 3.51
C MET A 69 -8.88 11.87 3.47
N ASN A 70 -8.03 11.75 4.49
CA ASN A 70 -6.79 12.52 4.60
C ASN A 70 -5.69 12.04 3.64
N THR A 71 -5.70 10.75 3.27
CA THR A 71 -4.63 10.12 2.49
C THR A 71 -5.06 9.73 1.07
N ASP A 72 -6.34 9.90 0.72
CA ASP A 72 -6.97 9.52 -0.56
C ASP A 72 -6.16 9.98 -1.79
N SER A 73 -5.70 11.23 -1.78
CA SER A 73 -4.93 11.79 -2.91
C SER A 73 -3.59 11.07 -3.11
N TRP A 74 -2.89 10.74 -2.02
CA TRP A 74 -1.61 10.02 -2.09
C TRP A 74 -1.83 8.55 -2.47
N MET A 75 -2.83 7.89 -1.87
CA MET A 75 -3.18 6.49 -2.16
C MET A 75 -3.58 6.31 -3.62
N LYS A 76 -4.41 7.19 -4.17
CA LYS A 76 -4.79 7.16 -5.60
C LYS A 76 -3.59 7.31 -6.53
N THR A 77 -2.63 8.17 -6.18
CA THR A 77 -1.39 8.30 -6.97
C THR A 77 -0.58 7.00 -6.95
N LYS A 78 -0.50 6.32 -5.80
CA LYS A 78 0.23 5.05 -5.67
C LYS A 78 -0.43 3.91 -6.41
N LEU A 79 -1.75 3.74 -6.27
CA LEU A 79 -2.50 2.72 -7.00
C LEU A 79 -2.32 2.87 -8.52
N ARG A 80 -2.41 4.11 -9.05
CA ARG A 80 -2.16 4.37 -10.47
C ARG A 80 -0.73 4.06 -10.91
N GLN A 81 0.24 4.25 -10.03
CA GLN A 81 1.64 3.92 -10.32
C GLN A 81 1.80 2.40 -10.46
N VAL A 82 1.27 1.64 -9.49
CA VAL A 82 1.29 0.17 -9.49
C VAL A 82 0.52 -0.40 -10.69
N GLU A 83 -0.67 0.13 -11.00
CA GLU A 83 -1.45 -0.28 -12.19
C GLU A 83 -0.66 -0.08 -13.48
N ARG A 84 0.10 1.02 -13.58
CA ARG A 84 0.93 1.32 -14.74
C ARG A 84 2.15 0.40 -14.81
N GLU A 85 2.85 0.20 -13.70
CA GLU A 85 4.00 -0.72 -13.62
C GLU A 85 3.58 -2.16 -13.94
N SER A 86 2.39 -2.58 -13.50
CA SER A 86 1.81 -3.89 -13.83
C SER A 86 1.43 -4.01 -15.31
N ALA A 87 0.84 -2.96 -15.89
CA ALA A 87 0.47 -2.93 -17.31
C ALA A 87 1.69 -2.90 -18.24
N ASP A 88 2.77 -2.21 -17.84
CA ASP A 88 4.03 -2.16 -18.58
C ASP A 88 4.80 -3.50 -18.45
N ALA A 89 4.68 -4.22 -17.33
CA ALA A 89 5.28 -5.55 -17.16
C ALA A 89 4.62 -6.63 -18.04
N ASP A 90 3.31 -6.56 -18.26
CA ASP A 90 2.58 -7.47 -19.15
C ASP A 90 2.84 -7.18 -20.66
N ALA A 91 3.31 -5.97 -20.99
CA ALA A 91 3.62 -5.57 -22.36
C ALA A 91 4.97 -6.09 -22.88
N ASP A 92 5.92 -6.40 -21.99
CA ASP A 92 7.27 -6.85 -22.36
C ASP A 92 7.35 -8.37 -22.62
N ASP A 93 6.45 -9.19 -22.04
CA ASP A 93 6.43 -10.65 -22.24
C ASP A 93 5.93 -11.05 -23.65
N HIS A 94 5.19 -10.19 -24.33
CA HIS A 94 4.66 -10.45 -25.68
C HIS A 94 5.57 -10.04 -26.84
N ASN A 95 6.77 -9.50 -26.60
CA ASN A 95 7.72 -9.09 -27.66
C ASN A 95 9.03 -9.90 -27.71
N ALA A 96 9.02 -11.14 -27.25
CA ALA A 96 10.17 -12.06 -27.36
C ALA A 96 10.00 -13.12 -28.47
N GLY A 97 9.36 -12.77 -29.60
CA GLY A 97 9.07 -13.78 -30.62
C GLY A 97 8.60 -13.28 -31.96
N SER A 98 9.37 -12.42 -32.65
CA SER A 98 9.28 -12.29 -34.11
C SER A 98 10.51 -11.59 -34.68
N ASN A 99 11.63 -12.31 -34.74
CA ASN A 99 12.65 -12.05 -35.75
C ASN A 99 13.36 -13.34 -36.11
N PHE A 100 12.66 -14.22 -36.83
CA PHE A 100 13.30 -15.29 -37.60
C PHE A 100 12.73 -15.31 -39.01
N ASN A 101 13.62 -14.88 -39.92
CA ASN A 101 13.72 -15.16 -41.35
C ASN A 101 12.82 -14.38 -42.33
#